data_AF-A0A9W4S3T9-F1
#
_entry.id   AF-A0A9W4S3T9-F1
#
_cell.length_a   1.000
_cell.length_b   1.000
_cell.length_c   1.000
_cell.angle_alpha   90.00
_cell.angle_beta   90.00
_cell.angle_gamma   90.00
#
_symmetry.space_group_name_H-M   'P 1'
#
loop_
_entity.id
_entity.type
_entity.pdbx_description
1 polymer ?
#
loop_
_entity_poly.entity_id
_entity_poly.type
_entity_poly.pdbx_seq_one_letter_code
_entity_poly.pdbx_strand_id
1 'polypeptide(L)'
;MEDDLGKTGLPPLGVEDIEKMKDLWKFSIRRSAAETWAYRDIKFLVYDDTDDEMKGGTDDEQPFYDSEDEAATLQRAIEMSLETEHNSSGAEPSQHTETGPSDQHQSPNDHKPSGGCDICCNVPEFPYTRKARTFRLISPASLYPDRDLEQIPLCTHYVAVSYCWPEPIFDGQGQLLKTPVECKVRDLDGTVRDARALDDVLGRAVDFANCMGLRMIWIDQECLPQPTDQSPDEEKEYQQLGVQAMDLVYNRACVTVGLHAGTIVDQNQVNALRTLISLSEIGELRPLPRLNSLILDYLYSFLGMVTSDRWYTRAWVVQESISAGVGLFLSFRRGEGIEYPSSLRSSRNPPKHSLDLHPLRHSSQLINIQVD
;
A
#
# COMPACT_ATOMS: atom_id res chain seq x y z
N MET A 1 -46.94 2.32 -10.86
CA MET A 1 -45.76 1.54 -11.25
C MET A 1 -46.28 0.11 -11.35
N GLU A 2 -46.76 -0.25 -12.54
CA GLU A 2 -47.37 -1.55 -12.79
C GLU A 2 -46.26 -2.61 -12.79
N ASP A 3 -46.58 -3.76 -12.19
CA ASP A 3 -45.68 -4.90 -11.99
C ASP A 3 -45.37 -5.57 -13.34
N ASP A 4 -44.22 -5.23 -13.90
CA ASP A 4 -43.71 -5.74 -15.20
C ASP A 4 -43.24 -7.21 -15.16
N LEU A 5 -43.40 -7.91 -14.03
CA LEU A 5 -43.03 -9.33 -13.91
C LEU A 5 -44.08 -10.30 -14.48
N GLY A 6 -45.26 -9.80 -14.90
CA GLY A 6 -46.37 -10.64 -15.38
C GLY A 6 -46.29 -11.12 -16.84
N LYS A 7 -45.22 -10.80 -17.59
CA LYS A 7 -45.15 -11.06 -19.05
C LYS A 7 -43.87 -11.75 -19.55
N THR A 8 -43.14 -12.47 -18.70
CA THR A 8 -42.10 -13.36 -19.21
C THR A 8 -42.70 -14.75 -19.47
N GLY A 9 -43.20 -14.95 -20.69
CA GLY A 9 -43.62 -16.27 -21.20
C GLY A 9 -42.42 -17.20 -21.43
N LEU A 10 -41.51 -17.28 -20.46
CA LEU A 10 -40.39 -18.20 -20.51
C LEU A 10 -40.90 -19.60 -20.14
N PRO A 11 -40.55 -20.63 -20.93
CA PRO A 11 -40.90 -22.00 -20.58
C PRO A 11 -40.30 -22.36 -19.20
N PRO A 12 -40.97 -23.20 -18.41
CA PRO A 12 -40.42 -23.68 -17.14
C PRO A 12 -39.08 -24.38 -17.40
N LEU A 13 -38.11 -24.16 -16.50
CA LEU A 13 -36.76 -24.70 -16.60
C LEU A 13 -36.81 -26.21 -16.87
N GLY A 14 -36.25 -26.62 -18.01
CA GLY A 14 -36.18 -28.02 -18.42
C GLY A 14 -35.08 -28.78 -17.68
N VAL A 15 -35.08 -30.10 -17.82
CA VAL A 15 -34.02 -30.97 -17.25
C VAL A 15 -32.64 -30.58 -17.79
N GLU A 16 -32.54 -30.20 -19.06
CA GLU A 16 -31.31 -29.70 -19.68
C GLU A 16 -30.83 -28.36 -19.10
N ASP A 17 -31.75 -27.47 -18.68
CA ASP A 17 -31.40 -26.21 -18.03
C ASP A 17 -30.92 -26.45 -16.59
N ILE A 18 -31.52 -27.43 -15.90
CA ILE A 18 -31.06 -27.88 -14.59
C ILE A 18 -29.65 -28.50 -14.68
N GLU A 19 -29.35 -29.26 -15.74
CA GLU A 19 -28.00 -29.78 -15.97
C GLU A 19 -26.99 -28.66 -16.25
N LYS A 20 -27.34 -27.65 -17.06
CA LYS A 20 -26.50 -26.45 -17.24
C LYS A 20 -26.34 -25.64 -15.95
N MET A 21 -27.35 -25.60 -15.09
CA MET A 21 -27.25 -24.94 -13.78
C MET A 21 -26.40 -25.75 -12.78
N LYS A 22 -26.31 -27.07 -12.90
CA LYS A 22 -25.36 -27.87 -12.09
C LYS A 22 -23.91 -27.47 -12.39
N ASP A 23 -23.61 -27.11 -13.64
CA ASP A 23 -22.32 -26.53 -13.98
C ASP A 23 -22.09 -25.17 -13.30
N LEU A 24 -23.13 -24.46 -12.86
CA LEU A 24 -22.98 -23.23 -12.07
C LEU A 24 -22.67 -23.54 -10.60
N TRP A 25 -23.04 -24.71 -10.09
CA TRP A 25 -22.72 -25.12 -8.71
C TRP A 25 -21.23 -25.36 -8.48
N LYS A 26 -20.43 -25.55 -9.54
CA LYS A 26 -18.96 -25.53 -9.43
C LYS A 26 -18.43 -24.17 -8.98
N PHE A 27 -19.22 -23.11 -9.14
CA PHE A 27 -18.93 -21.77 -8.63
C PHE A 27 -19.58 -21.51 -7.27
N SER A 28 -19.86 -22.57 -6.48
CA SER A 28 -20.40 -22.45 -5.13
C SER A 28 -19.57 -21.48 -4.29
N ILE A 29 -20.16 -20.34 -3.95
CA ILE A 29 -19.56 -19.35 -3.07
C ILE A 29 -19.64 -19.88 -1.63
N ARG A 30 -18.49 -20.16 -1.02
CA ARG A 30 -18.42 -20.59 0.38
C ARG A 30 -18.24 -19.36 1.26
N ARG A 31 -19.31 -18.57 1.44
CA ARG A 31 -19.19 -17.25 2.09
C ARG A 31 -18.59 -17.30 3.50
N SER A 32 -18.99 -18.28 4.32
CA SER A 32 -18.42 -18.46 5.67
C SER A 32 -16.91 -18.76 5.65
N ALA A 33 -16.45 -19.51 4.64
CA ALA A 33 -15.03 -19.82 4.46
C ALA A 33 -14.26 -18.58 3.95
N ALA A 34 -14.84 -17.83 3.01
CA ALA A 34 -14.28 -16.57 2.52
C ALA A 34 -14.17 -15.52 3.65
N GLU A 35 -15.16 -15.45 4.52
CA GLU A 35 -15.10 -14.64 5.74
C GLU A 35 -13.95 -15.09 6.63
N THR A 36 -13.94 -16.36 7.03
CA THR A 36 -12.87 -16.92 7.88
C THR A 36 -11.49 -16.60 7.32
N TRP A 37 -11.31 -16.80 6.01
CA TRP A 37 -10.09 -16.49 5.29
C TRP A 37 -9.72 -15.00 5.39
N ALA A 38 -10.64 -14.09 5.09
CA ALA A 38 -10.39 -12.64 5.13
C ALA A 38 -10.06 -12.13 6.54
N TYR A 39 -10.59 -12.78 7.57
CA TYR A 39 -10.37 -12.40 8.96
C TYR A 39 -9.07 -12.98 9.55
N ARG A 40 -8.68 -14.19 9.15
CA ARG A 40 -7.65 -14.96 9.85
C ARG A 40 -6.47 -15.33 8.98
N ASP A 41 -6.74 -15.77 7.76
CA ASP A 41 -5.73 -16.35 6.86
C ASP A 41 -5.16 -15.33 5.88
N ILE A 42 -5.78 -14.15 5.79
CA ILE A 42 -5.29 -13.05 4.95
C ILE A 42 -3.81 -12.78 5.22
N LYS A 43 -3.05 -12.64 4.12
CA LYS A 43 -1.62 -12.33 4.15
C LYS A 43 -1.42 -10.87 3.80
N PHE A 44 -0.41 -10.26 4.40
CA PHE A 44 -0.01 -8.89 4.10
C PHE A 44 1.46 -8.85 3.69
N LEU A 45 1.74 -7.99 2.73
CA LEU A 45 3.09 -7.60 2.36
C LEU A 45 3.57 -6.51 3.33
N VAL A 46 4.73 -6.73 3.93
CA VAL A 46 5.38 -5.79 4.87
C VAL A 46 6.86 -5.63 4.53
N TYR A 47 7.51 -4.60 5.08
CA TYR A 47 8.95 -4.42 4.92
C TYR A 47 9.71 -5.59 5.58
N ASP A 48 10.75 -6.07 4.90
CA ASP A 48 11.67 -7.07 5.43
C ASP A 48 12.99 -6.39 5.80
N ASP A 49 13.12 -6.08 7.09
CA ASP A 49 14.26 -5.44 7.75
C ASP A 49 15.28 -6.44 8.31
N THR A 50 15.06 -7.75 8.12
CA THR A 50 15.93 -8.77 8.72
C THR A 50 17.38 -8.74 8.23
N ASP A 51 17.62 -8.24 7.01
CA ASP A 51 18.97 -8.05 6.47
C ASP A 51 19.65 -6.77 7.02
N ASP A 52 18.87 -5.78 7.45
CA ASP A 52 19.38 -4.53 8.03
C ASP A 52 19.79 -4.73 9.50
N GLU A 53 19.03 -5.55 10.24
CA GLU A 53 19.34 -5.90 11.64
C GLU A 53 20.68 -6.63 11.78
N MET A 54 21.10 -7.44 10.79
CA MET A 54 22.40 -8.13 10.83
C MET A 54 23.60 -7.20 10.62
N LYS A 55 23.40 -6.01 10.03
CA LYS A 55 24.49 -5.04 9.80
C LYS A 55 24.67 -4.04 10.94
N GLY A 56 23.71 -3.94 11.87
CA GLY A 56 23.71 -2.99 13.00
C GLY A 56 24.55 -3.40 14.22
N GLY A 57 25.41 -4.43 14.11
CA GLY A 57 26.20 -4.96 15.24
C GLY A 57 27.58 -4.34 15.47
N THR A 58 27.96 -3.29 14.72
CA THR A 58 29.21 -2.56 14.93
C THR A 58 28.88 -1.08 15.14
N ASP A 59 29.25 -0.56 16.31
CA ASP A 59 29.12 0.85 16.76
C ASP A 59 30.00 1.82 15.93
N ASP A 60 29.90 1.75 14.60
CA ASP A 60 30.42 2.75 13.67
C ASP A 60 29.33 2.98 12.61
N GLU A 61 28.39 3.88 12.91
CA GLU A 61 27.46 4.44 11.93
C GLU A 61 28.25 5.22 10.85
N GLN A 62 28.83 4.52 9.88
CA GLN A 62 29.10 5.11 8.58
C GLN A 62 27.90 4.86 7.65
N PRO A 63 27.18 5.90 7.20
CA PRO A 63 26.11 5.72 6.24
C PRO A 63 26.67 5.10 4.97
N PHE A 64 26.05 4.00 4.52
CA PHE A 64 26.33 3.39 3.23
C PHE A 64 25.88 4.36 2.13
N TYR A 65 26.80 5.18 1.64
CA TYR A 65 26.60 6.02 0.45
C TYR A 65 26.80 5.18 -0.79
N ASP A 66 25.70 4.76 -1.42
CA ASP A 66 25.72 4.15 -2.74
C ASP A 66 26.05 5.22 -3.80
N SER A 67 27.33 5.21 -4.20
CA SER A 67 28.02 5.52 -5.48
C SER A 67 27.38 6.32 -6.64
N GLU A 68 26.12 6.78 -6.63
CA GLU A 68 25.51 7.43 -7.81
C GLU A 68 25.14 8.91 -7.64
N ASP A 69 25.36 9.49 -6.45
CA ASP A 69 25.19 10.94 -6.25
C ASP A 69 26.57 11.63 -6.18
N GLU A 70 27.23 11.75 -7.34
CA GLU A 70 28.49 12.49 -7.47
C GLU A 70 28.33 13.95 -7.00
N ALA A 71 27.13 14.52 -7.10
CA ALA A 71 26.86 15.89 -6.67
C ALA A 71 26.87 16.03 -5.15
N ALA A 72 26.22 15.11 -4.43
CA ALA A 72 26.29 15.06 -2.96
C ALA A 72 27.71 14.76 -2.46
N THR A 73 28.45 13.91 -3.19
CA THR A 73 29.85 13.56 -2.88
C THR A 73 30.78 14.77 -3.05
N LEU A 74 30.63 15.53 -4.14
CA LEU A 74 31.39 16.74 -4.40
C LEU A 74 31.10 17.83 -3.37
N GLN A 75 29.84 18.01 -3.00
CA GLN A 75 29.44 19.03 -2.04
C GLN A 75 30.00 18.74 -0.65
N ARG A 76 30.05 17.47 -0.23
CA ARG A 76 30.67 17.05 1.04
C ARG A 76 32.20 17.18 1.01
N ALA A 77 32.85 16.93 -0.13
CA ALA A 77 34.28 17.14 -0.29
C ALA A 77 34.67 18.63 -0.19
N ILE A 78 33.80 19.52 -0.71
CA ILE A 78 33.95 20.98 -0.57
C ILE A 78 33.79 21.38 0.90
N GLU A 79 32.79 20.83 1.59
CA GLU A 79 32.49 21.13 3.00
C GLU A 79 33.64 20.68 3.94
N MET A 80 34.16 19.45 3.76
CA MET A 80 35.30 18.96 4.53
C MET A 80 36.59 19.74 4.26
N SER A 81 36.75 20.31 3.06
CA SER A 81 37.89 21.16 2.71
C SER A 81 37.79 22.55 3.35
N LEU A 82 36.58 23.01 3.70
CA LEU A 82 36.35 24.29 4.39
C LEU A 82 36.47 24.17 5.91
N GLU A 83 36.18 23.00 6.48
CA GLU A 83 36.29 22.75 7.92
C GLU A 83 37.75 22.61 8.40
N THR A 84 38.68 22.28 7.51
CA THR A 84 40.09 22.09 7.88
C THR A 84 40.88 23.39 8.11
N GLU A 85 40.32 24.57 7.82
CA GLU A 85 41.01 25.86 7.99
C GLU A 85 40.67 26.60 9.30
N HIS A 86 39.74 26.10 10.11
CA HIS A 86 39.30 26.76 11.35
C HIS A 86 39.15 25.77 12.51
N ASN A 87 40.25 25.25 13.05
CA ASN A 87 40.37 24.99 14.49
C ASN A 87 41.83 24.75 14.92
N SER A 88 42.45 25.80 15.43
CA SER A 88 43.65 25.74 16.26
C SER A 88 43.47 26.69 17.44
N SER A 89 43.91 26.24 18.63
CA SER A 89 43.80 26.84 19.97
C SER A 89 42.45 26.62 20.68
N GLY A 90 42.36 26.19 21.94
CA GLY A 90 43.36 25.87 22.97
C GLY A 90 42.61 25.39 24.24
N ALA A 91 43.36 24.74 25.14
CA ALA A 91 43.02 24.05 26.40
C ALA A 91 42.21 24.90 27.44
N GLU A 92 41.53 24.43 28.50
CA GLU A 92 41.86 23.43 29.57
C GLU A 92 40.61 23.13 30.48
N PRO A 93 40.70 22.22 31.50
CA PRO A 93 39.59 21.40 32.04
C PRO A 93 39.18 21.65 33.52
N SER A 94 38.04 21.08 33.95
CA SER A 94 37.64 20.68 35.35
C SER A 94 36.11 20.39 35.36
N GLN A 95 35.48 19.50 36.13
CA GLN A 95 35.81 18.73 37.33
C GLN A 95 34.77 17.60 37.53
N HIS A 96 35.19 16.56 38.26
CA HIS A 96 34.45 15.40 38.74
C HIS A 96 33.15 15.70 39.52
N THR A 97 32.18 14.79 39.43
CA THR A 97 31.53 14.24 40.65
C THR A 97 30.99 12.84 40.37
N GLU A 98 31.61 11.85 41.00
CA GLU A 98 31.10 10.49 41.14
C GLU A 98 30.07 10.44 42.28
N THR A 99 28.97 9.71 42.08
CA THR A 99 28.35 8.89 43.13
C THR A 99 27.73 7.66 42.47
N GLY A 100 28.20 6.49 42.87
CA GLY A 100 27.81 5.18 42.33
C GLY A 100 26.52 4.61 42.94
N PRO A 101 26.35 3.28 42.93
CA PRO A 101 25.30 2.63 42.17
C PRO A 101 24.17 2.11 43.06
N SER A 102 22.96 1.98 42.50
CA SER A 102 21.89 1.19 43.11
C SER A 102 21.27 0.28 42.07
N ASP A 103 21.66 -0.99 42.16
CA ASP A 103 21.01 -2.14 41.56
C ASP A 103 19.54 -2.22 42.00
N GLN A 104 18.62 -2.09 41.05
CA GLN A 104 17.35 -2.79 41.10
C GLN A 104 17.09 -3.41 39.73
N HIS A 105 17.27 -4.73 39.67
CA HIS A 105 16.68 -5.60 38.66
C HIS A 105 15.19 -5.26 38.48
N GLN A 106 14.85 -4.60 37.38
CA GLN A 106 13.49 -4.57 36.87
C GLN A 106 13.41 -5.55 35.70
N SER A 107 12.54 -6.54 35.85
CA SER A 107 12.25 -7.54 34.82
C SER A 107 11.80 -6.87 33.51
N PRO A 108 12.15 -7.43 32.35
CA PRO A 108 11.75 -6.92 31.05
C PRO A 108 10.34 -7.42 30.72
N ASN A 109 9.32 -6.77 31.24
CA ASN A 109 7.95 -6.86 30.72
C ASN A 109 7.13 -5.69 31.27
N ASP A 110 6.26 -5.14 30.41
CA ASP A 110 5.25 -4.12 30.70
C ASP A 110 5.59 -2.63 30.47
N HIS A 111 6.21 -2.33 29.33
CA HIS A 111 5.98 -1.04 28.65
C HIS A 111 5.27 -1.25 27.32
N LYS A 112 4.04 -1.80 27.37
CA LYS A 112 3.13 -1.79 26.22
C LYS A 112 2.52 -0.38 26.14
N PRO A 113 2.81 0.45 25.12
CA PRO A 113 2.14 1.73 24.97
C PRO A 113 0.63 1.47 24.82
N SER A 114 -0.12 1.91 25.82
CA SER A 114 -1.56 1.75 25.91
C SER A 114 -2.25 2.44 24.72
N GLY A 115 -2.78 1.65 23.78
CA GLY A 115 -3.66 2.13 22.70
C GLY A 115 -3.26 1.77 21.26
N GLY A 116 -2.16 1.06 21.02
CA GLY A 116 -1.79 0.59 19.68
C GLY A 116 -2.50 -0.70 19.24
N CYS A 117 -2.65 -0.91 17.93
CA CYS A 117 -3.12 -2.18 17.38
C CYS A 117 -2.03 -3.25 17.51
N ASP A 118 -2.36 -4.36 18.17
CA ASP A 118 -1.41 -5.44 18.49
C ASP A 118 -0.71 -6.05 17.26
N ILE A 119 -1.34 -6.05 16.08
CA ILE A 119 -0.73 -6.60 14.86
C ILE A 119 0.22 -5.60 14.22
N CYS A 120 -0.31 -4.49 13.71
CA CYS A 120 0.48 -3.59 12.85
C CYS A 120 1.53 -2.79 13.64
N CYS A 121 1.37 -2.62 14.96
CA CYS A 121 2.40 -1.95 15.77
C CYS A 121 3.71 -2.73 15.85
N ASN A 122 3.67 -4.05 15.65
CA ASN A 122 4.85 -4.94 15.65
C ASN A 122 5.44 -5.15 14.24
N VAL A 123 4.86 -4.52 13.23
CA VAL A 123 5.37 -4.54 11.86
C VAL A 123 6.30 -3.33 11.68
N PRO A 124 7.48 -3.51 11.04
CA PRO A 124 8.37 -2.39 10.75
C PRO A 124 7.74 -1.39 9.81
N GLU A 125 8.16 -0.14 9.92
CA GLU A 125 7.75 0.90 8.98
C GLU A 125 8.48 0.74 7.66
N PHE A 126 7.84 1.15 6.56
CA PHE A 126 8.53 1.18 5.28
C PHE A 126 9.61 2.27 5.27
N PRO A 127 10.75 2.04 4.60
CA PRO A 127 11.81 3.05 4.52
C PRO A 127 11.33 4.31 3.81
N TYR A 128 11.72 5.47 4.33
CA TYR A 128 11.32 6.77 3.77
C TYR A 128 11.97 7.09 2.42
N THR A 129 13.05 6.40 2.08
CA THR A 129 13.84 6.62 0.86
C THR A 129 13.19 6.02 -0.39
N ARG A 130 11.97 5.46 -0.29
CA ARG A 130 11.18 4.83 -1.38
C ARG A 130 11.81 3.63 -2.06
N LYS A 131 12.96 3.15 -1.56
CA LYS A 131 13.68 1.99 -2.10
C LYS A 131 13.44 0.74 -1.27
N ALA A 132 12.19 0.50 -0.85
CA ALA A 132 11.84 -0.80 -0.26
C ALA A 132 11.99 -1.86 -1.35
N ARG A 133 13.08 -2.62 -1.30
CA ARG A 133 13.39 -3.70 -2.25
C ARG A 133 13.16 -5.08 -1.65
N THR A 134 13.11 -5.18 -0.33
CA THR A 134 12.90 -6.42 0.40
C THR A 134 11.58 -6.36 1.14
N PHE A 135 10.74 -7.36 0.90
CA PHE A 135 9.45 -7.51 1.53
C PHE A 135 9.32 -8.92 2.08
N ARG A 136 8.41 -9.09 3.04
CA ARG A 136 7.99 -10.40 3.52
C ARG A 136 6.48 -10.48 3.63
N LEU A 137 5.95 -11.68 3.48
CA LEU A 137 4.58 -11.97 3.83
C LEU A 137 4.47 -12.22 5.34
N ILE A 138 3.40 -11.71 5.92
CA ILE A 138 2.95 -12.10 7.26
C ILE A 138 1.49 -12.53 7.20
N SER A 139 1.08 -13.41 8.11
CA SER A 139 -0.32 -13.58 8.45
C SER A 139 -0.53 -13.21 9.91
N PRO A 140 -1.71 -12.71 10.30
CA PRO A 140 -2.05 -12.51 11.72
C PRO A 140 -1.78 -13.77 12.56
N ALA A 141 -2.07 -14.94 12.00
CA ALA A 141 -1.80 -16.24 12.61
C ALA A 141 -0.30 -16.49 12.88
N SER A 142 0.60 -16.12 11.95
CA SER A 142 2.03 -16.36 12.11
C SER A 142 2.68 -15.51 13.20
N LEU A 143 2.07 -14.39 13.60
CA LEU A 143 2.58 -13.51 14.66
C LEU A 143 2.26 -14.01 16.07
N TYR A 144 1.29 -14.91 16.21
CA TYR A 144 0.84 -15.43 17.50
C TYR A 144 0.65 -16.96 17.43
N PRO A 145 1.73 -17.73 17.26
CA PRO A 145 1.64 -19.19 17.07
C PRO A 145 1.02 -19.91 18.28
N ASP A 146 1.14 -19.34 19.48
CA ASP A 146 0.65 -19.93 20.73
C ASP A 146 -0.79 -19.52 21.09
N ARG A 147 -1.45 -18.71 20.25
CA ARG A 147 -2.84 -18.27 20.50
C ARG A 147 -3.81 -19.04 19.61
N ASP A 148 -4.96 -19.39 20.17
CA ASP A 148 -6.08 -19.87 19.38
C ASP A 148 -6.44 -18.82 18.32
N LEU A 149 -6.68 -19.26 17.08
CA LEU A 149 -7.02 -18.40 15.95
C LEU A 149 -8.23 -17.49 16.23
N GLU A 150 -9.11 -17.88 17.14
CA GLU A 150 -10.29 -17.10 17.54
C GLU A 150 -9.97 -15.91 18.45
N GLN A 151 -8.79 -15.92 19.07
CA GLN A 151 -8.32 -14.90 20.02
C GLN A 151 -7.35 -13.92 19.36
N ILE A 152 -6.99 -14.14 18.09
CA ILE A 152 -6.11 -13.24 17.35
C ILE A 152 -6.91 -11.99 16.99
N PRO A 153 -6.45 -10.78 17.40
CA PRO A 153 -7.16 -9.55 17.10
C PRO A 153 -7.22 -9.33 15.58
N LEU A 154 -8.32 -8.75 15.10
CA LEU A 154 -8.44 -8.41 13.68
C LEU A 154 -7.77 -7.06 13.41
N CYS A 155 -6.89 -7.00 12.42
CA CYS A 155 -6.27 -5.75 12.00
C CYS A 155 -6.85 -5.27 10.67
N THR A 156 -7.34 -4.03 10.66
CA THR A 156 -7.80 -3.32 9.46
C THR A 156 -6.79 -2.29 8.96
N HIS A 157 -5.65 -2.12 9.64
CA HIS A 157 -4.64 -1.10 9.34
C HIS A 157 -3.72 -1.50 8.17
N TYR A 158 -4.31 -1.70 7.00
CA TYR A 158 -3.58 -1.98 5.76
C TYR A 158 -4.16 -1.18 4.60
N VAL A 159 -3.34 -1.03 3.56
CA VAL A 159 -3.74 -0.53 2.24
C VAL A 159 -4.13 -1.72 1.37
N ALA A 160 -5.35 -1.75 0.84
CA ALA A 160 -5.68 -2.65 -0.26
C ALA A 160 -5.36 -1.97 -1.58
N VAL A 161 -4.51 -2.59 -2.40
CA VAL A 161 -4.06 -2.03 -3.66
C VAL A 161 -4.88 -2.63 -4.79
N SER A 162 -5.40 -1.74 -5.63
CA SER A 162 -6.06 -2.06 -6.90
C SER A 162 -5.22 -1.46 -8.02
N TYR A 163 -4.83 -2.27 -8.99
CA TYR A 163 -4.08 -1.82 -10.16
C TYR A 163 -4.36 -2.76 -11.33
N CYS A 164 -4.08 -2.27 -12.54
CA CYS A 164 -4.06 -3.15 -13.69
C CYS A 164 -2.75 -3.90 -13.75
N TRP A 165 -2.84 -5.22 -13.81
CA TRP A 165 -1.70 -6.05 -14.12
C TRP A 165 -1.16 -5.64 -15.50
N PRO A 166 0.17 -5.58 -15.67
CA PRO A 166 0.75 -5.33 -16.98
C PRO A 166 0.33 -6.44 -17.95
N GLU A 167 0.03 -6.07 -19.19
CA GLU A 167 -0.19 -7.07 -20.23
C GLU A 167 1.13 -7.83 -20.48
N PRO A 168 1.08 -9.16 -20.63
CA PRO A 168 2.24 -9.95 -21.00
C PRO A 168 2.83 -9.42 -22.31
N ILE A 169 4.09 -9.00 -22.28
CA ILE A 169 4.79 -8.52 -23.48
C ILE A 169 5.51 -9.69 -24.11
N PHE A 170 5.29 -9.93 -25.41
CA PHE A 170 5.97 -10.98 -26.15
C PHE A 170 6.99 -10.38 -27.13
N ASP A 171 8.11 -11.05 -27.32
CA ASP A 171 9.07 -10.70 -28.35
C ASP A 171 8.57 -11.08 -29.76
N GLY A 172 9.36 -10.76 -30.79
CA GLY A 172 9.04 -11.09 -32.19
C GLY A 172 8.97 -12.60 -32.48
N GLN A 173 9.36 -13.44 -31.52
CA GLN A 173 9.37 -14.90 -31.57
C GLN A 173 8.23 -15.49 -30.72
N GLY A 174 7.39 -14.67 -30.09
CA GLY A 174 6.29 -15.10 -29.24
C GLY A 174 6.73 -15.57 -27.84
N GLN A 175 7.96 -15.29 -27.42
CA GLN A 175 8.44 -15.57 -26.08
C GLN A 175 8.11 -14.41 -25.13
N LEU A 176 7.67 -14.73 -23.92
CA LEU A 176 7.34 -13.73 -22.90
C LEU A 176 8.60 -12.97 -22.47
N LEU A 177 8.62 -11.66 -22.71
CA LEU A 177 9.63 -10.75 -22.21
C LEU A 177 9.41 -10.54 -20.71
N LYS A 178 10.33 -11.06 -19.90
CA LYS A 178 10.36 -10.78 -18.47
C LYS A 178 11.05 -9.45 -18.24
N THR A 179 10.33 -8.48 -17.69
CA THR A 179 10.95 -7.28 -17.14
C THR A 179 11.81 -7.69 -15.94
N PRO A 180 13.07 -7.22 -15.84
CA PRO A 180 13.86 -7.42 -14.63
C PRO A 180 13.10 -6.88 -13.41
N VAL A 181 13.00 -7.68 -12.37
CA VAL A 181 12.37 -7.32 -11.09
C VAL A 181 13.48 -7.24 -10.05
N GLU A 182 13.65 -6.09 -9.42
CA GLU A 182 14.65 -5.90 -8.36
C GLU A 182 14.08 -6.28 -7.00
N CYS A 183 12.77 -6.09 -6.80
CA CYS A 183 12.12 -6.36 -5.53
C CYS A 183 12.03 -7.87 -5.24
N LYS A 184 12.30 -8.23 -3.98
CA LYS A 184 12.22 -9.60 -3.45
C LYS A 184 11.14 -9.71 -2.39
N VAL A 185 10.48 -10.87 -2.33
CA VAL A 185 9.47 -11.20 -1.34
C VAL A 185 9.84 -12.52 -0.66
N ARG A 186 9.92 -12.50 0.67
CA ARG A 186 10.02 -13.70 1.51
C ARG A 186 8.62 -14.21 1.86
N ASP A 187 8.29 -15.42 1.41
CA ASP A 187 7.03 -16.07 1.75
C ASP A 187 7.03 -16.59 3.20
N LEU A 188 5.88 -17.07 3.68
CA LEU A 188 5.69 -17.51 5.08
C LEU A 188 6.55 -18.74 5.47
N ASP A 189 6.95 -19.53 4.48
CA ASP A 189 7.85 -20.68 4.64
C ASP A 189 9.32 -20.28 4.68
N GLY A 190 9.63 -18.99 4.52
CA GLY A 190 10.98 -18.44 4.45
C GLY A 190 11.58 -18.44 3.04
N THR A 191 10.87 -18.96 2.03
CA THR A 191 11.35 -18.95 0.64
C THR A 191 11.41 -17.52 0.11
N VAL A 192 12.55 -17.11 -0.43
CA VAL A 192 12.71 -15.80 -1.07
C VAL A 192 12.55 -15.95 -2.58
N ARG A 193 11.69 -15.11 -3.16
CA ARG A 193 11.40 -15.07 -4.60
C ARG A 193 11.41 -13.65 -5.13
N ASP A 194 11.44 -13.52 -6.46
CA ASP A 194 11.12 -12.26 -7.12
C ASP A 194 9.69 -11.84 -6.79
N ALA A 195 9.49 -10.53 -6.65
CA ALA A 195 8.16 -9.98 -6.65
C ALA A 195 7.45 -10.32 -7.98
N ARG A 196 6.17 -10.62 -7.88
CA ARG A 196 5.28 -10.85 -9.02
C ARG A 196 4.71 -9.52 -9.52
N ALA A 197 4.38 -8.62 -8.61
CA ALA A 197 4.03 -7.23 -8.90
C ALA A 197 5.26 -6.47 -9.38
N LEU A 198 5.05 -5.53 -10.31
CA LEU A 198 6.12 -4.68 -10.82
C LEU A 198 6.71 -3.81 -9.71
N ASP A 199 8.02 -3.55 -9.78
CA ASP A 199 8.73 -2.65 -8.86
C ASP A 199 8.05 -1.28 -8.73
N ASP A 200 7.52 -0.76 -9.84
CA ASP A 200 6.76 0.48 -9.84
C ASP A 200 5.47 0.40 -9.00
N VAL A 201 4.73 -0.70 -9.11
CA VAL A 201 3.50 -0.92 -8.34
C VAL A 201 3.83 -0.98 -6.85
N LEU A 202 4.89 -1.72 -6.50
CA LEU A 202 5.36 -1.83 -5.12
C LEU A 202 5.85 -0.49 -4.57
N GLY A 203 6.67 0.24 -5.33
CA GLY A 203 7.19 1.54 -4.93
C GLY A 203 6.07 2.57 -4.68
N ARG A 204 5.05 2.58 -5.54
CA ARG A 204 3.87 3.44 -5.38
C ARG A 204 2.98 3.01 -4.20
N ALA A 205 2.79 1.71 -4.02
CA ALA A 205 2.04 1.20 -2.86
C ALA A 205 2.73 1.57 -1.54
N VAL A 206 4.06 1.49 -1.49
CA VAL A 206 4.88 1.92 -0.34
C VAL A 206 4.81 3.43 -0.12
N ASP A 207 4.95 4.25 -1.17
CA ASP A 207 4.83 5.71 -1.04
C ASP A 207 3.44 6.11 -0.52
N PHE A 208 2.38 5.46 -1.01
CA PHE A 208 1.02 5.66 -0.52
C PHE A 208 0.83 5.20 0.93
N ALA A 209 1.33 4.02 1.29
CA ALA A 209 1.26 3.49 2.65
C ALA A 209 1.97 4.43 3.64
N ASN A 210 3.15 4.96 3.29
CA ASN A 210 3.87 5.96 4.07
C ASN A 210 3.09 7.27 4.23
N CYS A 211 2.42 7.75 3.17
CA CYS A 211 1.54 8.92 3.25
C CYS A 211 0.45 8.69 4.32
N MET A 212 -0.16 7.50 4.30
CA MET A 212 -1.26 7.08 5.17
C MET A 212 -0.84 6.65 6.59
N GLY A 213 0.46 6.48 6.83
CA GLY A 213 0.98 5.97 8.09
C GLY A 213 0.70 4.48 8.31
N LEU A 214 0.63 3.69 7.24
CA LEU A 214 0.31 2.27 7.27
C LEU A 214 1.54 1.42 6.96
N ARG A 215 1.63 0.25 7.59
CA ARG A 215 2.79 -0.64 7.54
C ARG A 215 2.52 -1.97 6.83
N MET A 216 1.27 -2.17 6.40
CA MET A 216 0.80 -3.40 5.78
C MET A 216 0.12 -3.07 4.46
N ILE A 217 0.47 -3.81 3.43
CA ILE A 217 -0.07 -3.68 2.08
C ILE A 217 -0.69 -5.02 1.68
N TRP A 218 -1.87 -4.98 1.07
CA TRP A 218 -2.48 -6.12 0.42
C TRP A 218 -2.49 -5.90 -1.09
N ILE A 219 -1.84 -6.79 -1.83
CA ILE A 219 -1.83 -6.86 -3.30
C ILE A 219 -2.22 -8.29 -3.66
N ASP A 220 -3.26 -8.46 -4.48
CA ASP A 220 -3.76 -9.76 -4.90
C ASP A 220 -2.65 -10.68 -5.46
N GLN A 221 -1.80 -10.15 -6.33
CA GLN A 221 -0.71 -10.89 -6.97
C GLN A 221 0.33 -11.41 -5.98
N GLU A 222 0.57 -10.69 -4.87
CA GLU A 222 1.57 -11.03 -3.85
C GLU A 222 1.01 -11.82 -2.68
N CYS A 223 -0.17 -11.43 -2.20
CA CYS A 223 -0.77 -11.94 -0.98
C CYS A 223 -1.58 -13.22 -1.22
N LEU A 224 -1.94 -13.51 -2.48
CA LEU A 224 -2.51 -14.78 -2.90
C LEU A 224 -1.47 -15.64 -3.63
N PRO A 225 -1.53 -16.98 -3.50
CA PRO A 225 -0.81 -17.85 -4.40
C PRO A 225 -1.29 -17.63 -5.84
N GLN A 226 -0.38 -17.77 -6.81
CA GLN A 226 -0.67 -17.69 -8.24
C GLN A 226 -0.42 -19.07 -8.88
N PRO A 227 -1.28 -20.06 -8.55
CA PRO A 227 -1.08 -21.43 -8.97
C PRO A 227 -1.15 -21.57 -10.49
N THR A 228 -0.38 -22.53 -11.01
CA THR A 228 -0.48 -22.97 -12.41
C THR A 228 -1.32 -24.24 -12.51
N ASP A 229 -1.56 -24.74 -13.71
CA ASP A 229 -2.26 -26.01 -13.91
C ASP A 229 -1.60 -27.18 -13.15
N GLN A 230 -0.28 -27.10 -12.95
CA GLN A 230 0.53 -28.10 -12.25
C GLN A 230 0.62 -27.88 -10.73
N SER A 231 0.12 -26.76 -10.21
CA SER A 231 0.14 -26.49 -8.77
C SER A 231 -0.76 -27.46 -7.99
N PRO A 232 -0.44 -27.75 -6.72
CA PRO A 232 -1.29 -28.54 -5.84
C PRO A 232 -2.70 -27.96 -5.72
N ASP A 233 -3.70 -28.82 -5.53
CA ASP A 233 -5.10 -28.40 -5.41
C ASP A 233 -5.31 -27.48 -4.18
N GLU A 234 -4.55 -27.67 -3.10
CA GLU A 234 -4.59 -26.82 -1.92
C GLU A 234 -4.29 -25.35 -2.22
N GLU A 235 -3.30 -25.07 -3.09
CA GLU A 235 -2.98 -23.69 -3.49
C GLU A 235 -4.10 -23.08 -4.35
N LYS A 236 -4.71 -23.89 -5.22
CA LYS A 236 -5.84 -23.48 -6.08
C LYS A 236 -7.08 -23.18 -5.24
N GLU A 237 -7.39 -24.03 -4.27
CA GLU A 237 -8.48 -23.81 -3.32
C GLU A 237 -8.24 -22.56 -2.47
N TYR A 238 -7.02 -22.36 -1.99
CA TYR A 238 -6.65 -21.16 -1.24
C TYR A 238 -6.80 -19.89 -2.07
N GLN A 239 -6.32 -19.90 -3.32
CA GLN A 239 -6.50 -18.78 -4.26
C GLN A 239 -8.00 -18.51 -4.47
N GLN A 240 -8.79 -19.54 -4.71
CA GLN A 240 -10.22 -19.42 -4.96
C GLN A 240 -10.96 -18.81 -3.75
N LEU A 241 -10.61 -19.22 -2.53
CA LEU A 241 -11.15 -18.61 -1.31
C LEU A 241 -10.80 -17.12 -1.21
N GLY A 242 -9.54 -16.76 -1.48
CA GLY A 242 -9.10 -15.38 -1.50
C GLY A 242 -9.84 -14.53 -2.54
N VAL A 243 -10.05 -15.05 -3.75
CA VAL A 243 -10.83 -14.39 -4.81
C VAL A 243 -12.29 -14.20 -4.39
N GLN A 244 -12.90 -15.22 -3.77
CA GLN A 244 -14.27 -15.11 -3.23
C GLN A 244 -14.41 -14.13 -2.05
N ALA A 245 -13.29 -13.76 -1.43
CA ALA A 245 -13.23 -12.88 -0.28
C ALA A 245 -12.78 -11.45 -0.62
N MET A 246 -12.52 -11.13 -1.90
CA MET A 246 -11.99 -9.81 -2.29
C MET A 246 -12.85 -8.64 -1.82
N ASP A 247 -14.19 -8.76 -1.87
CA ASP A 247 -15.08 -7.71 -1.38
C ASP A 247 -14.83 -7.41 0.11
N LEU A 248 -14.58 -8.44 0.92
CA LEU A 248 -14.24 -8.28 2.34
C LEU A 248 -12.87 -7.63 2.51
N VAL A 249 -11.88 -7.99 1.69
CA VAL A 249 -10.54 -7.40 1.75
C VAL A 249 -10.60 -5.89 1.52
N TYR A 250 -11.25 -5.45 0.45
CA TYR A 250 -11.34 -4.02 0.11
C TYR A 250 -12.23 -3.25 1.09
N ASN A 251 -13.34 -3.85 1.54
CA ASN A 251 -14.23 -3.23 2.51
C ASN A 251 -13.58 -3.02 3.89
N ARG A 252 -12.75 -3.96 4.31
CA ARG A 252 -12.11 -3.94 5.64
C ARG A 252 -10.82 -3.15 5.68
N ALA A 253 -10.20 -2.90 4.53
CA ALA A 253 -8.99 -2.10 4.47
C ALA A 253 -9.20 -0.73 5.13
N CYS A 254 -8.15 -0.20 5.75
CA CYS A 254 -8.18 1.16 6.28
C CYS A 254 -8.46 2.13 5.13
N VAL A 255 -7.78 1.89 4.01
CA VAL A 255 -7.94 2.60 2.74
C VAL A 255 -7.70 1.61 1.60
N THR A 256 -8.38 1.85 0.49
CA THR A 256 -8.13 1.19 -0.79
C THR A 256 -7.54 2.22 -1.75
N VAL A 257 -6.51 1.84 -2.51
CA VAL A 257 -5.91 2.72 -3.51
C VAL A 257 -6.00 2.11 -4.91
N GLY A 258 -6.62 2.85 -5.83
CA GLY A 258 -6.58 2.58 -7.27
C GLY A 258 -5.36 3.25 -7.89
N LEU A 259 -4.31 2.48 -8.18
CA LEU A 259 -3.09 2.97 -8.82
C LEU A 259 -3.33 3.16 -10.33
N HIS A 260 -3.52 4.41 -10.73
CA HIS A 260 -3.71 4.79 -12.12
C HIS A 260 -2.35 4.86 -12.85
N ALA A 261 -2.33 4.56 -14.14
CA ALA A 261 -1.13 4.68 -14.96
C ALA A 261 -0.80 6.14 -15.30
N GLY A 262 -1.81 7.01 -15.32
CA GLY A 262 -1.68 8.43 -15.65
C GLY A 262 -0.71 9.23 -14.76
N THR A 263 -0.07 10.21 -15.38
CA THR A 263 0.80 11.20 -14.72
C THR A 263 0.20 12.58 -14.86
N ILE A 264 -0.01 13.29 -13.75
CA ILE A 264 -0.42 14.69 -13.78
C ILE A 264 0.85 15.54 -13.92
N VAL A 265 0.96 16.26 -15.03
CA VAL A 265 2.12 17.10 -15.38
C VAL A 265 1.80 18.59 -15.46
N ASP A 266 0.54 18.99 -15.24
CA ASP A 266 0.09 20.38 -15.27
C ASP A 266 -0.40 20.84 -13.89
N GLN A 267 0.29 21.83 -13.31
CA GLN A 267 -0.07 22.40 -12.01
C GLN A 267 -1.48 22.99 -12.01
N ASN A 268 -1.97 23.48 -13.15
CA ASN A 268 -3.31 24.04 -13.25
C ASN A 268 -4.39 22.98 -13.09
N GLN A 269 -4.15 21.74 -13.54
CA GLN A 269 -5.05 20.61 -13.28
C GLN A 269 -5.16 20.33 -11.78
N VAL A 270 -4.02 20.34 -11.07
CA VAL A 270 -3.99 20.15 -9.62
C VAL A 270 -4.71 21.28 -8.88
N ASN A 271 -4.48 22.53 -9.27
CA ASN A 271 -5.13 23.69 -8.67
C ASN A 271 -6.65 23.68 -8.91
N ALA A 272 -7.08 23.30 -10.12
CA ALA A 272 -8.48 23.13 -10.46
C ALA A 272 -9.15 22.04 -9.62
N LEU A 273 -8.48 20.90 -9.47
CA LEU A 273 -8.95 19.79 -8.63
C LEU A 273 -9.09 20.20 -7.16
N ARG A 274 -8.10 20.90 -6.58
CA ARG A 274 -8.19 21.43 -5.21
C ARG A 274 -9.37 22.37 -5.05
N THR A 275 -9.58 23.24 -6.02
CA THR A 275 -10.73 24.14 -6.01
C THR A 275 -12.03 23.35 -5.94
N LEU A 276 -12.15 22.25 -6.71
CA LEU A 276 -13.34 21.40 -6.68
C LEU A 276 -13.54 20.68 -5.35
N ILE A 277 -12.47 20.09 -4.78
CA ILE A 277 -12.51 19.42 -3.47
C ILE A 277 -12.87 20.41 -2.35
N SER A 278 -12.26 21.59 -2.33
CA SER A 278 -12.61 22.62 -1.34
C SER A 278 -14.04 23.13 -1.51
N LEU A 279 -14.64 23.02 -2.69
CA LEU A 279 -16.06 23.37 -2.89
C LEU A 279 -17.01 22.32 -2.33
N SER A 280 -16.68 21.02 -2.39
CA SER A 280 -17.52 19.98 -1.77
C SER A 280 -17.55 20.11 -0.25
N GLU A 281 -16.46 20.56 0.37
CA GLU A 281 -16.35 20.81 1.81
C GLU A 281 -17.22 21.99 2.31
N ILE A 282 -17.59 22.94 1.43
CA ILE A 282 -18.33 24.15 1.82
C ILE A 282 -19.83 23.87 2.08
N GLY A 283 -20.34 22.68 1.75
CA GLY A 283 -21.71 22.23 2.05
C GLY A 283 -22.82 22.93 1.25
N GLU A 284 -24.01 22.33 1.23
CA GLU A 284 -25.16 22.72 0.37
C GLU A 284 -25.73 24.14 0.59
N LEU A 285 -25.26 24.88 1.61
CA LEU A 285 -25.89 26.12 2.07
C LEU A 285 -25.29 27.40 1.47
N ARG A 286 -24.27 27.30 0.60
CA ARG A 286 -23.72 28.48 -0.10
C ARG A 286 -23.91 28.37 -1.62
N PRO A 287 -24.25 29.47 -2.31
CA PRO A 287 -24.23 29.48 -3.77
C PRO A 287 -22.84 29.09 -4.25
N LEU A 288 -22.76 28.04 -5.06
CA LEU A 288 -21.49 27.64 -5.68
C LEU A 288 -20.92 28.86 -6.45
N PRO A 289 -19.66 29.25 -6.20
CA PRO A 289 -19.03 30.27 -7.01
C PRO A 289 -19.02 29.83 -8.47
N ARG A 290 -19.24 30.78 -9.38
CA ARG A 290 -19.16 30.49 -10.82
C ARG A 290 -17.74 30.04 -11.13
N LEU A 291 -17.58 28.77 -11.49
CA LEU A 291 -16.32 28.26 -12.02
C LEU A 291 -16.03 28.97 -13.34
N ASN A 292 -14.80 29.47 -13.47
CA ASN A 292 -14.31 30.03 -14.74
C ASN A 292 -14.22 28.90 -15.79
N SER A 293 -14.50 29.19 -17.06
CA SER A 293 -14.37 28.23 -18.16
C SER A 293 -12.98 27.61 -18.20
N LEU A 294 -11.93 28.38 -17.89
CA LEU A 294 -10.56 27.87 -17.85
C LEU A 294 -10.37 26.75 -16.80
N ILE A 295 -11.02 26.86 -15.63
CA ILE A 295 -10.96 25.81 -14.59
C ILE A 295 -11.67 24.55 -15.08
N LEU A 296 -12.80 24.71 -15.75
CA LEU A 296 -13.55 23.59 -16.33
C LEU A 296 -12.72 22.86 -17.40
N ASP A 297 -11.98 23.59 -18.25
CA ASP A 297 -11.11 22.99 -19.28
C ASP A 297 -10.02 22.10 -18.64
N TYR A 298 -9.40 22.55 -17.56
CA TYR A 298 -8.43 21.74 -16.82
C TYR A 298 -9.07 20.51 -16.15
N LEU A 299 -10.28 20.64 -15.61
CA LEU A 299 -11.03 19.53 -15.03
C LEU A 299 -11.44 18.51 -16.09
N TYR A 300 -11.94 18.95 -17.25
CA TYR A 300 -12.28 18.07 -18.36
C TYR A 300 -11.06 17.32 -18.88
N SER A 301 -9.92 18.01 -19.00
CA SER A 301 -8.65 17.38 -19.37
C SER A 301 -8.24 16.29 -18.37
N PHE A 302 -8.33 16.59 -17.07
CA PHE A 302 -8.06 15.62 -16.01
C PHE A 302 -9.03 14.42 -16.06
N LEU A 303 -10.35 14.67 -16.12
CA LEU A 303 -11.35 13.61 -16.20
C LEU A 303 -11.15 12.74 -17.45
N GLY A 304 -10.80 13.34 -18.59
CA GLY A 304 -10.47 12.61 -19.80
C GLY A 304 -9.29 11.66 -19.61
N MET A 305 -8.24 12.08 -18.88
CA MET A 305 -7.13 11.20 -18.49
C MET A 305 -7.62 10.06 -17.58
N VAL A 306 -8.44 10.36 -16.57
CA VAL A 306 -8.98 9.35 -15.64
C VAL A 306 -9.80 8.31 -16.40
N THR A 307 -10.78 8.73 -17.20
CA THR A 307 -11.69 7.80 -17.91
C THR A 307 -10.99 7.01 -19.02
N SER A 308 -9.85 7.48 -19.51
CA SER A 308 -9.03 6.77 -20.50
C SER A 308 -8.03 5.81 -19.86
N ASP A 309 -7.91 5.80 -18.53
CA ASP A 309 -6.99 4.92 -17.83
C ASP A 309 -7.45 3.46 -17.95
N ARG A 310 -6.47 2.57 -18.17
CA ARG A 310 -6.69 1.12 -18.25
C ARG A 310 -7.34 0.56 -16.98
N TRP A 311 -7.26 1.24 -15.84
CA TRP A 311 -7.95 0.85 -14.63
C TRP A 311 -9.44 0.57 -14.88
N TYR A 312 -10.11 1.42 -15.66
CA TYR A 312 -11.54 1.28 -15.97
C TYR A 312 -11.88 0.17 -16.98
N THR A 313 -10.90 -0.53 -17.56
CA THR A 313 -11.17 -1.67 -18.46
C THR A 313 -11.29 -3.01 -17.73
N ARG A 314 -11.00 -3.05 -16.41
CA ARG A 314 -11.09 -4.27 -15.60
C ARG A 314 -12.51 -4.51 -15.11
N ALA A 315 -12.96 -5.76 -15.24
CA ALA A 315 -14.26 -6.20 -14.71
C ALA A 315 -14.36 -6.04 -13.18
N TRP A 316 -13.26 -6.26 -12.46
CA TRP A 316 -13.25 -6.26 -10.99
C TRP A 316 -13.23 -4.86 -10.36
N VAL A 317 -12.89 -3.83 -11.12
CA VAL A 317 -12.70 -2.47 -10.58
C VAL A 317 -13.97 -1.89 -9.97
N VAL A 318 -15.14 -2.21 -10.53
CA VAL A 318 -16.43 -1.79 -9.96
C VAL A 318 -16.68 -2.47 -8.61
N GLN A 319 -16.34 -3.74 -8.45
CA GLN A 319 -16.46 -4.44 -7.17
C GLN A 319 -15.48 -3.85 -6.15
N GLU A 320 -14.23 -3.64 -6.54
CA GLU A 320 -13.19 -3.05 -5.69
C GLU A 320 -13.59 -1.65 -5.21
N SER A 321 -14.11 -0.80 -6.11
CA SER A 321 -14.54 0.56 -5.78
C SER A 321 -15.77 0.59 -4.88
N ILE A 322 -16.80 -0.22 -5.18
CA ILE A 322 -18.01 -0.32 -4.35
C ILE A 322 -17.66 -0.87 -2.96
N SER A 323 -16.81 -1.89 -2.89
CA SER A 323 -16.42 -2.51 -1.62
C SER A 323 -15.64 -1.55 -0.73
N ALA A 324 -14.73 -0.77 -1.33
CA ALA A 324 -13.94 0.25 -0.64
C ALA A 324 -14.79 1.41 -0.10
N GLY A 325 -15.86 1.79 -0.81
CA GLY A 325 -16.71 2.93 -0.47
C GLY A 325 -15.90 4.22 -0.27
N VAL A 326 -16.19 4.97 0.80
CA VAL A 326 -15.50 6.22 1.18
C VAL A 326 -14.00 6.04 1.49
N GLY A 327 -13.52 4.80 1.56
CA GLY A 327 -12.11 4.46 1.76
C GLY A 327 -11.30 4.41 0.46
N LEU A 328 -11.91 4.68 -0.70
CA LEU A 328 -11.25 4.63 -2.00
C LEU A 328 -10.44 5.90 -2.27
N PHE A 329 -9.19 5.72 -2.68
CA PHE A 329 -8.31 6.76 -3.21
C PHE A 329 -7.92 6.46 -4.65
N LEU A 330 -7.93 7.48 -5.50
CA LEU A 330 -7.34 7.44 -6.82
C LEU A 330 -5.93 8.02 -6.72
N SER A 331 -4.93 7.24 -7.12
CA SER A 331 -3.52 7.65 -7.02
C SER A 331 -2.88 7.74 -8.40
N PHE A 332 -2.36 8.92 -8.72
CA PHE A 332 -1.70 9.25 -9.98
C PHE A 332 -0.24 9.56 -9.74
N ARG A 333 0.60 9.36 -10.76
CA ARG A 333 1.98 9.85 -10.69
C ARG A 333 1.98 11.38 -10.70
N ARG A 334 2.86 11.95 -9.89
CA ARG A 334 3.15 13.38 -9.84
C ARG A 334 4.28 13.68 -10.82
N GLY A 335 4.01 14.55 -11.79
CA GLY A 335 5.03 15.10 -12.67
C GLY A 335 6.04 15.96 -11.92
N GLU A 336 7.23 16.12 -12.51
CA GLU A 336 8.27 17.00 -11.99
C GLU A 336 7.76 18.44 -11.87
N GLY A 337 8.12 19.13 -10.78
CA GLY A 337 7.72 20.52 -10.54
C GLY A 337 6.26 20.73 -10.11
N ILE A 338 5.44 19.67 -10.06
CA ILE A 338 4.08 19.75 -9.53
C ILE A 338 4.13 19.87 -8.01
N GLU A 339 3.31 20.72 -7.41
CA GLU A 339 3.17 20.91 -5.98
C GLU A 339 1.92 20.19 -5.46
N TYR A 340 2.10 19.19 -4.58
CA TYR A 340 1.01 18.45 -3.92
C TYR A 340 1.33 18.05 -2.46
N PRO A 341 0.36 18.15 -1.52
CA PRO A 341 0.51 17.64 -0.16
C PRO A 341 1.00 16.21 -0.17
N SER A 342 2.07 15.96 0.57
CA SER A 342 2.72 14.64 0.63
C SER A 342 2.28 13.81 1.82
N SER A 343 1.47 14.35 2.73
CA SER A 343 0.91 13.63 3.85
C SER A 343 -0.61 13.63 3.76
N LEU A 344 -1.18 12.43 3.77
CA LEU A 344 -2.60 12.20 3.92
C LEU A 344 -2.74 11.27 5.11
N ARG A 345 -3.05 11.79 6.29
CA ARG A 345 -3.27 10.90 7.44
C ARG A 345 -4.65 10.31 7.35
N SER A 346 -4.73 8.97 7.47
CA SER A 346 -6.01 8.31 7.63
C SER A 346 -6.71 8.85 8.87
N SER A 347 -8.01 9.17 8.74
CA SER A 347 -8.85 9.57 9.87
C SER A 347 -9.18 8.40 10.80
N ARG A 348 -8.89 7.15 10.40
CA ARG A 348 -9.22 5.92 11.13
C ARG A 348 -8.13 5.51 12.14
N ASN A 349 -7.69 6.44 12.99
CA ASN A 349 -6.71 6.20 14.08
C ASN A 349 -5.52 5.32 13.67
N PRO A 350 -4.68 5.74 12.70
CA PRO A 350 -3.54 4.95 12.29
C PRO A 350 -2.61 4.68 13.47
N PRO A 351 -1.86 3.56 13.46
CA PRO A 351 -0.82 3.31 14.46
C PRO A 351 0.16 4.48 14.45
N LYS A 352 0.74 4.81 15.62
CA LYS A 352 1.78 5.84 15.73
C LYS A 352 2.86 5.57 14.69
N HIS A 353 3.16 6.57 13.88
CA HIS A 353 4.17 6.49 12.84
C HIS A 353 5.29 7.48 13.16
N SER A 354 6.54 7.10 12.92
CA SER A 354 7.68 8.03 12.99
C SER A 354 7.47 9.36 12.24
N LEU A 355 6.71 9.34 11.13
CA LEU A 355 6.39 10.49 10.29
C LEU A 355 5.40 11.44 10.97
N ASP A 356 4.80 11.06 12.10
CA ASP A 356 3.99 11.97 12.91
C ASP A 356 4.87 13.01 13.63
N LEU A 357 6.14 12.67 13.86
CA LEU A 357 7.10 13.52 14.56
C LEU A 357 8.07 14.23 13.61
N HIS A 358 8.25 13.69 12.39
CA HIS A 358 9.21 14.20 11.42
C HIS A 358 8.57 14.44 10.06
N PRO A 359 8.73 15.65 9.47
CA PRO A 359 8.28 15.88 8.09
C PRO A 359 9.01 14.95 7.14
N LEU A 360 8.28 14.45 6.13
CA LEU A 360 8.82 13.62 5.06
C LEU A 360 10.05 14.31 4.44
N ARG A 361 11.21 13.65 4.48
CA ARG A 361 12.44 14.15 3.81
C ARG A 361 12.27 14.30 2.30
N HIS A 362 11.35 13.53 1.71
CA HIS A 362 11.02 13.58 0.28
C HIS A 362 9.52 13.73 0.07
N SER A 363 9.10 14.70 -0.75
CA SER A 363 7.69 14.87 -1.13
C SER A 363 7.20 13.67 -1.95
N SER A 364 6.00 13.16 -1.66
CA SER A 364 5.39 12.01 -2.37
C SER A 364 5.43 12.21 -3.87
N GLN A 365 5.73 11.13 -4.60
CA GLN A 365 5.66 11.06 -6.07
C GLN A 365 4.24 10.79 -6.57
N LEU A 366 3.27 10.80 -5.65
CA LEU A 366 1.88 10.53 -5.95
C LEU A 366 1.01 11.75 -5.67
N ILE A 367 -0.04 11.86 -6.46
CA ILE A 367 -1.20 12.71 -6.19
C ILE A 367 -2.33 11.77 -5.85
N ASN A 368 -2.82 11.88 -4.63
CA ASN A 368 -3.77 10.96 -4.03
C ASN A 368 -5.07 11.72 -3.78
N ILE A 369 -6.16 11.26 -4.39
CA ILE A 369 -7.47 11.92 -4.38
C ILE A 369 -8.46 10.98 -3.71
N GLN A 370 -9.08 11.39 -2.61
CA GLN A 370 -10.14 10.62 -1.99
C GLN A 370 -11.42 10.70 -2.82
N VAL A 371 -12.11 9.56 -2.96
CA VAL A 371 -13.44 9.49 -3.57
C VAL A 371 -14.46 9.48 -2.43
N ASP A 372 -15.27 10.53 -2.36
CA ASP A 372 -16.35 10.68 -1.37
C ASP A 372 -17.70 10.19 -1.89
#